data_AF-R6CM60-F1
#
_entry.id   AF-R6CM60-F1
#
_cell.length_a   1.000
_cell.length_b   1.000
_cell.length_c   1.000
_cell.angle_alpha   90.00
_cell.angle_beta   90.00
_cell.angle_gamma   90.00
#
_symmetry.space_group_name_H-M   'P 1'
#
loop_
_entity.id
_entity.type
_entity.pdbx_description
1 polymer ?
#
loop_
_entity_poly.entity_id
_entity_poly.type
_entity_poly.pdbx_seq_one_letter_code
_entity_poly.pdbx_strand_id
1 'polypeptide(L)'
;MIEIISIMFLGIGTGYLFRKHQRPNTLRTIINVLIWTLLLLLGIEAGSNPKIISSVSTLGIEALVITLAAVLGSCFTASLLWHMISKNRKQEKKP
;
A
#
# COMPACT_ATOMS: atom_id res chain seq x y z
N MET A 1 -0.38 2.85 20.09
CA MET A 1 -1.35 2.82 18.96
C MET A 1 -2.13 4.12 18.87
N ILE A 2 -2.74 4.60 19.96
CA ILE A 2 -3.43 5.90 20.01
C ILE A 2 -2.50 7.06 19.61
N GLU A 3 -1.24 7.04 20.04
CA GLU A 3 -0.21 8.03 19.61
C GLU A 3 -0.08 8.15 18.08
N ILE A 4 -0.08 7.01 17.39
CA ILE A 4 0.06 6.95 15.93
C ILE A 4 -1.19 7.53 15.29
N ILE A 5 -2.38 7.19 15.80
CA ILE A 5 -3.66 7.70 15.32
C ILE A 5 -3.76 9.22 15.54
N SER A 6 -3.30 9.71 16.68
CA SER A 6 -3.27 11.13 17.02
C SER A 6 -2.36 11.92 16.05
N ILE A 7 -1.16 11.42 15.81
CA ILE A 7 -0.22 11.99 14.83
C ILE A 7 -0.81 11.98 13.41
N MET A 8 -1.54 10.93 13.00
CA MET A 8 -2.20 10.90 11.69
C MET A 8 -3.29 11.97 11.57
N PHE A 9 -4.10 12.16 12.63
CA PHE A 9 -5.12 13.21 12.67
C PHE A 9 -4.50 14.61 12.58
N LEU A 10 -3.43 14.85 13.35
CA LEU A 10 -2.68 16.10 13.31
C LEU A 10 -2.01 16.34 11.93
N GLY A 11 -1.51 15.28 11.29
CA GLY A 11 -0.94 15.33 9.96
C GLY A 11 -1.94 15.74 8.88
N ILE A 12 -3.16 15.19 8.94
CA ILE A 12 -4.26 15.57 8.02
C ILE A 12 -4.66 17.03 8.25
N GLY A 13 -4.80 17.46 9.51
CA GLY A 13 -5.14 18.84 9.86
C GLY A 13 -4.10 19.84 9.33
N THR A 14 -2.83 19.57 9.58
CA THR A 14 -1.71 20.39 9.09
C THR A 14 -1.63 20.40 7.57
N GLY A 15 -1.84 19.25 6.92
CA GLY A 15 -1.88 19.12 5.46
C GLY A 15 -3.03 19.88 4.81
N TYR A 16 -4.18 19.96 5.48
CA TYR A 16 -5.33 20.74 5.00
C TYR A 16 -5.07 22.25 5.06
N LEU A 17 -4.43 22.74 6.12
CA LEU A 17 -4.10 24.16 6.27
C LEU A 17 -3.03 24.63 5.25
N PHE A 18 -2.05 23.77 4.94
CA PHE A 18 -0.98 24.05 3.97
C PHE A 18 -1.39 23.87 2.50
N ARG A 19 -2.61 23.39 2.22
CA ARG A 19 -3.12 23.12 0.86
C ARG A 19 -3.16 24.36 -0.04
N LYS A 20 -3.20 25.58 0.53
CA LYS A 20 -3.32 26.84 -0.21
C LYS A 20 -2.03 27.29 -0.93
N HIS A 21 -0.86 26.74 -0.60
CA HIS A 21 0.43 27.21 -1.13
C HIS A 21 1.30 26.12 -1.80
N GLN A 22 0.73 24.92 -2.02
CA GLN A 22 1.51 23.79 -2.50
C GLN A 22 1.87 23.98 -3.98
N ARG A 23 3.17 23.96 -4.28
CA ARG A 23 3.72 23.61 -5.59
C ARG A 23 3.81 22.08 -5.62
N PRO A 24 2.78 21.36 -6.11
CA PRO A 24 2.66 19.91 -5.90
C PRO A 24 3.74 19.09 -6.61
N ASN A 25 4.43 19.68 -7.58
CA ASN A 25 5.42 18.96 -8.39
C ASN A 25 6.75 18.77 -7.66
N THR A 26 7.22 19.77 -6.91
CA THR A 26 8.53 19.72 -6.25
C THR A 26 8.54 18.71 -5.10
N LEU A 27 7.48 18.69 -4.27
CA LEU A 27 7.36 17.75 -3.16
C LEU A 27 7.27 16.30 -3.65
N ARG A 28 6.51 16.06 -4.73
CA ARG A 28 6.41 14.74 -5.35
C ARG A 28 7.76 14.25 -5.85
N THR A 29 8.52 15.11 -6.54
CA THR A 29 9.86 14.77 -7.02
C THR A 29 10.80 14.47 -5.86
N ILE A 30 10.82 15.30 -4.82
CA ILE A 30 11.66 15.08 -3.63
C ILE A 30 11.32 13.73 -2.97
N ILE A 31 10.03 13.45 -2.72
CA ILE A 31 9.59 12.20 -2.10
C ILE A 31 10.01 10.99 -2.96
N ASN A 32 9.80 11.05 -4.27
CA ASN A 32 10.12 9.93 -5.16
C ASN A 32 11.64 9.64 -5.18
N VAL A 33 12.47 10.70 -5.26
CA VAL A 33 13.94 10.57 -5.17
C VAL A 33 14.34 10.02 -3.81
N LEU A 34 13.72 10.48 -2.72
CA LEU A 34 14.02 9.99 -1.37
C LEU A 34 13.67 8.51 -1.22
N ILE A 35 12.50 8.09 -1.72
CA ILE A 35 12.07 6.69 -1.71
C ILE A 35 13.06 5.83 -2.50
N TRP A 36 13.46 6.25 -3.70
CA TRP A 36 14.46 5.53 -4.50
C TRP A 36 15.79 5.39 -3.77
N THR A 37 16.29 6.47 -3.18
CA THR A 37 17.54 6.44 -2.40
C THR A 37 17.42 5.52 -1.19
N LEU A 38 16.33 5.61 -0.43
CA LEU A 38 16.09 4.76 0.74
C LEU A 38 15.95 3.29 0.36
N LEU A 39 15.23 2.97 -0.73
CA LEU A 39 15.11 1.60 -1.23
C LEU A 39 16.46 1.05 -1.71
N LEU A 40 17.29 1.90 -2.33
CA LEU A 40 18.63 1.51 -2.76
C LEU A 40 19.56 1.24 -1.57
N LEU A 41 19.57 2.14 -0.57
CA LEU A 41 20.30 1.92 0.69
C LEU A 41 19.84 0.63 1.38
N LEU A 42 18.53 0.41 1.50
CA LEU A 42 17.94 -0.79 2.07
C LEU A 42 18.39 -2.06 1.33
N GLY A 43 18.44 -2.02 0.00
CA GLY A 43 18.91 -3.14 -0.81
C GLY A 43 20.37 -3.50 -0.55
N ILE A 44 21.24 -2.49 -0.38
CA ILE A 44 22.66 -2.70 -0.05
C ILE A 44 22.80 -3.28 1.36
N GLU A 45 22.10 -2.72 2.36
CA GLU A 45 22.13 -3.20 3.74
C GLU A 45 21.61 -4.64 3.87
N ALA A 46 20.51 -4.95 3.19
CA ALA A 46 19.94 -6.29 3.16
C ALA A 46 20.81 -7.29 2.39
N GLY A 47 21.48 -6.86 1.31
CA GLY A 47 22.33 -7.71 0.48
C GLY A 47 23.70 -8.03 1.09
N SER A 48 24.26 -7.13 1.90
CA SER A 48 25.56 -7.31 2.56
C SER A 48 25.51 -8.31 3.73
N ASN A 49 24.31 -8.68 4.20
CA ASN A 49 24.14 -9.58 5.33
C ASN A 49 23.90 -11.04 4.89
N PRO A 50 24.84 -11.98 5.12
CA PRO A 50 24.70 -13.36 4.66
C PRO A 50 23.55 -14.12 5.34
N LYS A 51 23.10 -13.69 6.54
CA LYS A 51 21.88 -14.23 7.16
C LYS A 51 20.62 -13.77 6.43
N ILE A 52 20.60 -12.55 5.91
CA ILE A 52 19.46 -12.03 5.15
C ILE A 52 19.43 -12.68 3.77
N ILE A 53 20.55 -12.81 3.06
CA ILE A 53 20.56 -13.43 1.72
C ILE A 53 20.05 -14.89 1.73
N SER A 54 20.41 -15.66 2.76
CA SER A 54 19.99 -17.06 2.93
C SER A 54 18.55 -17.18 3.41
N SER A 55 18.05 -16.19 4.16
CA SER A 55 16.65 -16.14 4.60
C SER A 55 15.73 -15.57 3.52
N VAL A 56 16.22 -14.68 2.64
CA VAL A 56 15.46 -14.05 1.55
C VAL A 56 14.95 -15.08 0.55
N SER A 57 15.69 -16.15 0.28
CA SER A 57 15.18 -17.24 -0.59
C SER A 57 13.99 -17.95 0.03
N THR A 58 14.04 -18.24 1.34
CA THR A 58 12.95 -18.91 2.07
C THR A 58 11.76 -17.97 2.29
N LEU A 59 12.02 -16.77 2.82
CA LEU A 59 11.03 -15.71 3.04
C LEU A 59 10.43 -15.21 1.73
N GLY A 60 11.20 -15.21 0.64
CA GLY A 60 10.74 -14.78 -0.68
C GLY A 60 9.69 -15.73 -1.25
N ILE A 61 9.90 -17.05 -1.11
CA ILE A 61 8.91 -18.05 -1.53
C ILE A 61 7.65 -17.94 -0.66
N GLU A 62 7.82 -17.85 0.65
CA GLU A 62 6.70 -17.69 1.58
C GLU A 62 5.88 -16.43 1.29
N ALA A 63 6.56 -15.29 1.11
CA ALA A 63 5.94 -14.02 0.75
C ALA A 63 5.24 -14.08 -0.61
N LEU A 64 5.81 -14.77 -1.61
CA LEU A 64 5.16 -14.97 -2.91
C LEU A 64 3.85 -15.76 -2.77
N VAL A 65 3.88 -16.85 -2.02
CA VAL A 65 2.67 -17.68 -1.78
C VAL A 65 1.60 -16.86 -1.06
N ILE A 66 1.97 -16.12 0.00
CA ILE A 66 1.04 -15.25 0.74
C ILE A 66 0.47 -14.15 -0.16
N THR A 67 1.32 -13.51 -0.99
CA THR A 67 0.90 -12.44 -1.89
C THR A 67 -0.06 -12.95 -2.96
N LEU A 68 0.23 -14.11 -3.57
CA LEU A 68 -0.66 -14.73 -4.56
C LEU A 68 -2.00 -15.11 -3.93
N ALA A 69 -1.98 -15.74 -2.75
CA ALA A 69 -3.19 -16.09 -2.02
C ALA A 69 -4.02 -14.84 -1.68
N ALA A 70 -3.38 -13.77 -1.20
CA ALA A 70 -4.03 -12.51 -0.86
C ALA A 70 -4.63 -11.80 -2.08
N VAL A 71 -3.91 -11.75 -3.20
CA VAL A 71 -4.39 -11.13 -4.45
C VAL A 71 -5.58 -11.91 -5.02
N LEU A 72 -5.47 -13.25 -5.07
CA LEU A 72 -6.57 -14.10 -5.54
C LEU A 72 -7.79 -13.97 -4.61
N GLY A 73 -7.60 -13.99 -3.30
CA GLY A 73 -8.67 -13.81 -2.31
C GLY A 73 -9.34 -12.45 -2.43
N SER A 74 -8.57 -11.37 -2.59
CA SER A 74 -9.08 -10.01 -2.78
C SER A 74 -9.87 -9.88 -4.09
N CYS A 75 -9.33 -10.40 -5.20
CA CYS A 75 -10.00 -10.40 -6.50
C CYS A 75 -11.31 -11.21 -6.46
N PHE A 76 -11.28 -12.40 -5.85
CA PHE A 76 -12.46 -13.25 -5.69
C PHE A 76 -13.54 -12.55 -4.87
N THR A 77 -13.17 -11.95 -3.74
CA THR A 77 -14.11 -11.25 -2.85
C THR A 77 -14.68 -10.00 -3.52
N ALA A 78 -13.86 -9.24 -4.24
CA ALA A 78 -14.32 -8.09 -5.03
C ALA A 78 -15.29 -8.51 -6.13
N SER A 79 -15.02 -9.63 -6.82
CA SER A 79 -15.91 -10.20 -7.84
C SER A 79 -17.23 -10.70 -7.23
N LEU A 80 -17.19 -11.31 -6.05
CA LEU A 80 -18.38 -11.76 -5.32
C LEU A 80 -19.24 -10.57 -4.88
N LEU A 81 -18.63 -9.54 -4.30
CA LEU A 81 -19.29 -8.28 -3.95
C LEU A 81 -19.95 -7.63 -5.17
N TRP A 82 -19.25 -7.57 -6.31
CA TRP A 82 -19.79 -7.03 -7.55
C TRP A 82 -20.99 -7.84 -8.05
N HIS A 83 -20.94 -9.18 -8.00
CA HIS A 83 -22.06 -10.03 -8.36
C HIS A 83 -23.25 -9.87 -7.41
N MET A 84 -23.04 -9.77 -6.10
CA MET A 84 -24.11 -9.54 -5.13
C MET A 84 -24.79 -8.18 -5.33
N ILE A 85 -24.00 -7.12 -5.49
CA ILE A 85 -24.51 -5.76 -5.72
C ILE A 85 -25.24 -5.67 -7.06
N SER A 86 -24.68 -6.23 -8.15
CA SER A 86 -25.31 -6.21 -9.47
C SER A 86 -26.56 -7.07 -9.57
N LYS A 87 -26.65 -8.18 -8.82
CA LYS A 87 -27.87 -9.00 -8.70
C LYS A 87 -29.00 -8.23 -8.00
N ASN A 88 -28.69 -7.46 -6.96
CA ASN A 88 -29.67 -6.61 -6.27
C ASN A 88 -30.13 -5.44 -7.16
N ARG A 89 -29.24 -4.82 -7.92
CA ARG A 89 -29.57 -3.77 -8.91
C ARG A 89 -30.48 -4.27 -10.06
N LYS A 90 -30.46 -5.56 -10.39
CA LYS A 90 -31.35 -6.16 -11.40
C LYS A 90 -32.76 -6.46 -10.86
N GLN A 91 -32.92 -6.67 -9.55
CA GLN A 91 -34.23 -6.92 -8.92
C GLN A 91 -35.04 -5.61 -8.75
N GLU A 92 -34.36 -4.47 -8.59
CA GLU A 92 -34.97 -3.13 -8.47
C GLU A 92 -35.44 -2.56 -9.83
N LYS A 93 -35.12 -3.25 -10.95
CA LYS A 93 -35.58 -2.94 -12.32
C LYS A 93 -36.48 -4.05 -12.88
N LYS A 94 -37.30 -4.69 -12.05
CA LYS A 94 -38.40 -5.52 -12.54
C LYS A 94 -39.70 -4.71 -12.35
N PRO A 95 -40.37 -4.27 -13.44
CA PRO A 95 -41.65 -3.59 -13.35
C PRO A 95 -42.75 -4.48 -12.77
#